data_AF-A0A399CUJ7-F1
#
_entry.id   AF-A0A399CUJ7-F1
#
_cell.length_a   1.000
_cell.length_b   1.000
_cell.length_c   1.000
_cell.angle_alpha   90.00
_cell.angle_beta   90.00
_cell.angle_gamma   90.00
#
_symmetry.space_group_name_H-M   'P 1'
#
loop_
_entity.id
_entity.type
_entity.pdbx_description
1 polymer ?
#
loop_
_entity_poly.entity_id
_entity_poly.type
_entity_poly.pdbx_seq_one_letter_code
_entity_poly.pdbx_strand_id
1 'polypeptide(L)'
;MSKEAWAFISGGLFYILFGIYFLFGIFVQKRKQKKYAGEEWVPLVDEKGNVTGQAPRSKVHDGSKLLHPVVHMQVLTPQKAVLLQKRSRSKLIQPGKWDTAVGGHISAGENLEEALKKEAFEEIGLKDFSARLVEVYQWESDIETELVYLFVTYDHKNFQVSTTDEVEEARFWTAKQIEKQLGSELLTPNFEHEFQMLKKKGLL
;
A
#
# COMPACT_ATOMS: atom_id res chain seq x y z
N MET A 1 14.16 -53.64 -18.29
CA MET A 1 15.27 -52.81 -17.76
C MET A 1 16.22 -53.72 -16.98
N SER A 2 17.54 -53.60 -17.19
CA SER A 2 18.52 -54.40 -16.45
C SER A 2 18.64 -53.91 -15.00
N LYS A 3 19.12 -54.77 -14.08
CA LYS A 3 19.35 -54.39 -12.67
C LYS A 3 20.38 -53.26 -12.55
N GLU A 4 21.36 -53.20 -13.45
CA GLU A 4 22.35 -52.10 -13.46
C GLU A 4 21.70 -50.77 -13.86
N ALA A 5 20.77 -50.78 -14.84
CA ALA A 5 20.05 -49.58 -15.24
C ALA A 5 19.15 -49.05 -14.11
N TRP A 6 18.52 -49.94 -13.34
CA TRP A 6 17.70 -49.53 -12.20
C TRP A 6 18.55 -48.94 -11.07
N ALA A 7 19.69 -49.55 -10.73
CA ALA A 7 20.63 -49.03 -9.72
C ALA A 7 21.30 -47.69 -10.13
N PHE A 8 21.52 -47.48 -11.43
CA PHE A 8 22.04 -46.22 -11.96
C PHE A 8 21.01 -45.09 -11.87
N ILE A 9 19.75 -45.37 -12.21
CA ILE A 9 18.63 -44.41 -12.14
C ILE A 9 18.20 -44.15 -10.70
N SER A 10 18.17 -45.17 -9.83
CA SER A 10 17.72 -45.08 -8.42
C SER A 10 18.83 -44.69 -7.44
N GLY A 11 20.03 -44.35 -7.94
CA GLY A 11 21.21 -44.08 -7.13
C GLY A 11 21.90 -42.77 -7.55
N GLY A 12 23.15 -42.86 -8.00
CA GLY A 12 24.01 -41.70 -8.25
C GLY A 12 23.43 -40.66 -9.21
N LEU A 13 22.77 -41.08 -10.30
CA LEU A 13 22.18 -40.13 -11.26
C LEU A 13 21.03 -39.32 -10.64
N PHE A 14 20.20 -39.94 -9.81
CA PHE A 14 19.12 -39.26 -9.09
C PHE A 14 19.67 -38.16 -8.17
N TYR A 15 20.70 -38.45 -7.38
CA TYR A 15 21.32 -37.45 -6.50
C TYR A 15 22.04 -36.33 -7.27
N ILE A 16 22.63 -36.63 -8.44
CA ILE A 16 23.22 -35.60 -9.31
C ILE A 16 22.14 -34.69 -9.88
N LEU A 17 21.05 -35.23 -10.43
CA LEU A 17 19.93 -34.44 -10.96
C LEU A 17 19.24 -33.64 -9.86
N PHE A 18 19.04 -34.23 -8.68
CA PHE A 18 18.52 -33.54 -7.50
C PHE A 18 19.45 -32.41 -7.06
N GLY A 19 20.77 -32.64 -7.03
CA GLY A 19 21.77 -31.62 -6.73
C GLY A 19 21.76 -30.48 -7.74
N ILE A 20 21.68 -30.77 -9.05
CA ILE A 20 21.56 -29.75 -10.11
C ILE A 20 20.27 -28.95 -9.95
N TYR A 21 19.14 -29.62 -9.73
CA TYR A 21 17.85 -28.97 -9.51
C TYR A 21 17.89 -28.05 -8.27
N PHE A 22 18.47 -28.53 -7.17
CA PHE A 22 18.63 -27.77 -5.94
C PHE A 22 19.55 -26.54 -6.13
N LEU A 23 20.70 -26.72 -6.79
CA LEU A 23 21.63 -25.63 -7.11
C LEU A 23 21.00 -24.61 -8.08
N PHE A 24 20.24 -25.08 -9.06
CA PHE A 24 19.47 -24.21 -9.95
C PHE A 24 18.41 -23.43 -9.18
N GLY A 25 17.69 -24.07 -8.25
CA GLY A 25 16.77 -23.43 -7.33
C GLY A 25 17.43 -22.32 -6.51
N ILE A 26 18.59 -22.60 -5.90
CA ILE A 26 19.40 -21.61 -5.17
C ILE A 26 19.81 -20.46 -6.09
N PHE A 27 20.25 -20.75 -7.31
CA PHE A 27 20.67 -19.73 -8.26
C PHE A 27 19.52 -18.81 -8.68
N VAL A 28 18.35 -19.39 -9.00
CA VAL A 28 17.13 -18.63 -9.33
C VAL A 28 16.69 -17.78 -8.13
N GLN A 29 16.74 -18.32 -6.91
CA GLN A 29 16.40 -17.59 -5.69
C GLN A 29 17.36 -16.41 -5.45
N LYS A 30 18.68 -16.62 -5.59
CA LYS A 30 19.69 -15.55 -5.49
C LYS A 30 19.48 -14.46 -6.54
N ARG A 31 19.13 -14.83 -7.78
CA ARG A 31 18.79 -13.85 -8.82
C ARG A 31 17.54 -13.05 -8.50
N LYS A 32 16.48 -13.68 -7.98
CA LYS A 32 15.27 -12.99 -7.51
C LYS A 32 15.59 -12.03 -6.36
N GLN A 33 16.36 -12.48 -5.36
CA GLN A 33 16.80 -11.61 -4.25
C GLN A 33 17.61 -10.42 -4.74
N LYS A 34 18.51 -10.61 -5.71
CA LYS A 34 19.26 -9.50 -6.32
C LYS A 34 18.36 -8.55 -7.12
N LYS A 35 17.33 -9.06 -7.80
CA LYS A 35 16.39 -8.26 -8.60
C LYS A 35 15.60 -7.26 -7.73
N TYR A 36 15.17 -7.69 -6.54
CA TYR A 36 14.35 -6.89 -5.63
C TYR A 36 15.14 -6.32 -4.45
N ALA A 37 16.47 -6.23 -4.60
CA ALA A 37 17.34 -5.70 -3.56
C ALA A 37 17.08 -4.19 -3.40
N GLY A 38 16.74 -3.77 -2.18
CA GLY A 38 16.44 -2.38 -1.86
C GLY A 38 14.99 -1.97 -2.14
N GLU A 39 14.12 -2.88 -2.56
CA GLU A 39 12.68 -2.60 -2.65
C GLU A 39 12.00 -2.75 -1.29
N GLU A 40 10.98 -1.93 -1.05
CA GLU A 40 10.02 -2.16 0.02
C GLU A 40 9.27 -3.48 -0.24
N TRP A 41 9.13 -4.30 0.80
CA TRP A 41 8.31 -5.50 0.78
C TRP A 41 7.03 -5.26 1.57
N VAL A 42 5.91 -5.69 1.00
CA VAL A 42 4.58 -5.59 1.61
C VAL A 42 4.01 -6.98 1.84
N PRO A 43 3.20 -7.20 2.88
CA PRO A 43 2.49 -8.45 3.06
C PRO A 43 1.39 -8.58 1.99
N LEU A 44 1.14 -9.82 1.58
CA LEU A 44 -0.05 -10.18 0.85
C LEU A 44 -1.08 -10.69 1.84
N VAL A 45 -2.34 -10.30 1.69
CA VAL A 45 -3.40 -10.63 2.64
C VAL A 45 -4.59 -11.29 1.94
N ASP A 46 -5.40 -12.02 2.71
CA ASP A 46 -6.76 -12.37 2.30
C ASP A 46 -7.74 -11.21 2.59
N GLU A 47 -9.01 -11.37 2.21
CA GLU A 47 -10.08 -10.40 2.42
C GLU A 47 -10.35 -10.08 3.91
N LYS A 48 -9.87 -10.94 4.83
CA LYS A 48 -9.99 -10.74 6.29
C LYS A 48 -8.74 -10.06 6.87
N GLY A 49 -7.74 -9.75 6.06
CA GLY A 49 -6.47 -9.17 6.48
C GLY A 49 -5.47 -10.18 7.03
N ASN A 50 -5.70 -11.49 6.89
CA ASN A 50 -4.72 -12.49 7.31
C ASN A 50 -3.58 -12.54 6.29
N VAL A 51 -2.34 -12.51 6.77
CA VAL A 51 -1.15 -12.59 5.91
C VAL A 51 -1.07 -13.96 5.24
N THR A 52 -1.03 -13.97 3.91
CA THR A 52 -0.90 -15.16 3.06
C THR A 52 0.46 -15.26 2.37
N GLY A 53 1.23 -14.17 2.37
CA GLY A 53 2.56 -14.10 1.76
C GLY A 53 3.15 -12.70 1.84
N GLN A 54 4.12 -12.41 0.96
CA GLN A 54 4.70 -11.08 0.80
C GLN A 54 5.20 -10.90 -0.64
N ALA A 55 5.22 -9.66 -1.11
CA ALA A 55 5.68 -9.29 -2.44
C ALA A 55 6.44 -7.94 -2.37
N PRO A 56 7.39 -7.71 -3.29
CA PRO A 56 8.02 -6.40 -3.40
C PRO A 56 7.02 -5.38 -3.96
N ARG A 57 7.16 -4.11 -3.59
CA ARG A 57 6.27 -3.01 -3.98
C ARG A 57 6.08 -2.92 -5.50
N SER A 58 7.15 -3.10 -6.28
CA SER A 58 7.03 -3.11 -7.75
C SER A 58 6.07 -4.18 -8.27
N LYS A 59 5.92 -5.30 -7.57
CA LYS A 59 5.06 -6.40 -7.99
C LYS A 59 3.59 -6.12 -7.72
N VAL A 60 3.24 -5.56 -6.56
CA VAL A 60 1.84 -5.26 -6.25
C VAL A 60 1.27 -4.13 -7.11
N HIS A 61 2.15 -3.31 -7.70
CA HIS A 61 1.85 -2.19 -8.60
C HIS A 61 2.08 -2.50 -10.09
N ASP A 62 2.28 -3.76 -10.50
CA ASP A 62 2.53 -4.13 -11.91
C ASP A 62 1.32 -4.65 -12.68
N GLY A 63 0.10 -4.46 -12.16
CA GLY A 63 -1.11 -5.02 -12.74
C GLY A 63 -1.42 -6.45 -12.27
N SER A 64 -0.59 -7.04 -11.40
CA SER A 64 -0.85 -8.37 -10.86
C SER A 64 -2.02 -8.45 -9.87
N LYS A 65 -2.51 -7.29 -9.39
CA LYS A 65 -3.66 -7.18 -8.48
C LYS A 65 -3.55 -8.08 -7.25
N LEU A 66 -2.33 -8.23 -6.74
CA LEU A 66 -2.08 -8.95 -5.49
C LEU A 66 -2.60 -8.09 -4.33
N LEU A 67 -3.58 -8.62 -3.60
CA LEU A 67 -4.19 -7.92 -2.47
C LEU A 67 -3.14 -7.67 -1.38
N HIS A 68 -2.92 -6.40 -1.06
CA HIS A 68 -1.97 -5.95 -0.06
C HIS A 68 -2.60 -4.86 0.81
N PRO A 69 -2.25 -4.75 2.10
CA PRO A 69 -2.90 -3.82 3.00
C PRO A 69 -2.24 -2.44 2.99
N VAL A 70 -3.07 -1.41 3.10
CA VAL A 70 -2.65 -0.01 3.17
C VAL A 70 -3.37 0.70 4.31
N VAL A 71 -2.74 1.75 4.84
CA VAL A 71 -3.35 2.67 5.81
C VAL A 71 -3.74 3.94 5.10
N HIS A 72 -5.00 4.33 5.24
CA HIS A 72 -5.48 5.64 4.83
C HIS A 72 -5.91 6.40 6.08
N MET A 73 -5.57 7.69 6.18
CA MET A 73 -6.06 8.53 7.26
C MET A 73 -6.53 9.89 6.77
N GLN A 74 -7.76 10.20 7.16
CA GLN A 74 -8.43 11.47 6.87
C GLN A 74 -8.28 12.40 8.08
N VAL A 75 -7.69 13.57 7.86
CA VAL A 75 -7.54 14.60 8.90
C VAL A 75 -8.68 15.61 8.75
N LEU A 76 -9.59 15.62 9.71
CA LEU A 76 -10.80 16.42 9.69
C LEU A 76 -10.73 17.60 10.67
N THR A 77 -11.43 18.68 10.35
CA THR A 77 -11.67 19.78 11.31
C THR A 77 -13.09 19.72 11.85
N PRO A 78 -13.37 20.35 13.02
CA PRO A 78 -14.75 20.50 13.52
C PRO A 78 -15.69 21.23 12.54
N GLN A 79 -15.14 22.00 11.59
CA GLN A 79 -15.89 22.68 10.53
C GLN A 79 -16.11 21.80 9.29
N LYS A 80 -15.86 20.48 9.38
CA LYS A 80 -16.04 19.51 8.29
C LYS A 80 -15.18 19.83 7.06
N ALA A 81 -13.99 20.40 7.30
CA ALA A 81 -12.95 20.50 6.28
C ALA A 81 -12.05 19.26 6.37
N VAL A 82 -11.51 18.85 5.22
CA VAL A 82 -10.63 17.69 5.06
C VAL A 82 -9.27 18.18 4.60
N LEU A 83 -8.19 17.76 5.25
CA LEU A 83 -6.84 17.98 4.73
C LEU A 83 -6.65 17.05 3.53
N LEU A 84 -6.37 17.62 2.37
CA LEU A 84 -5.98 16.84 1.19
C LEU A 84 -4.53 17.12 0.87
N GLN A 85 -3.83 16.10 0.39
CA GLN A 85 -2.49 16.25 -0.17
C GLN A 85 -2.54 16.16 -1.67
N LYS A 86 -1.67 16.91 -2.35
CA LYS A 86 -1.47 16.81 -3.78
C LYS A 86 -0.28 15.91 -4.04
N ARG A 87 -0.54 14.80 -4.72
CA ARG A 87 0.47 13.80 -5.06
C ARG A 87 1.54 14.44 -5.95
N SER A 88 2.80 14.19 -5.64
CA SER A 88 3.92 14.62 -6.47
C SER A 88 3.77 14.13 -7.92
N ARG A 89 4.27 14.92 -8.86
CA ARG A 89 4.29 14.55 -10.29
C ARG A 89 5.22 13.37 -10.61
N SER A 90 6.13 13.02 -9.69
CA SER A 90 7.03 11.87 -9.82
C SER A 90 6.38 10.54 -9.44
N LYS A 91 5.19 10.54 -8.79
CA LYS A 91 4.48 9.31 -8.43
C LYS A 91 4.08 8.53 -9.69
N LEU A 92 4.29 7.22 -9.65
CA LEU A 92 3.93 6.30 -10.75
C LEU A 92 2.42 6.26 -10.99
N ILE A 93 1.65 6.27 -9.90
CA ILE A 93 0.19 6.15 -9.91
C ILE A 93 -0.42 7.50 -9.55
N GLN A 94 -1.30 7.98 -10.43
CA GLN A 94 -2.12 9.19 -10.25
C GLN A 94 -1.31 10.47 -9.90
N PRO A 95 -0.26 10.83 -10.67
CA PRO A 95 0.56 12.01 -10.39
C PRO A 95 -0.24 13.30 -10.47
N GLY A 96 -0.01 14.23 -9.53
CA GLY A 96 -0.62 15.57 -9.52
C GLY A 96 -2.08 15.64 -9.06
N LYS A 97 -2.73 14.49 -8.80
CA LYS A 97 -4.09 14.45 -8.23
C LYS A 97 -4.07 14.75 -6.73
N TRP A 98 -5.20 15.21 -6.22
CA TRP A 98 -5.44 15.40 -4.78
C TRP A 98 -5.99 14.13 -4.15
N ASP A 99 -5.49 13.79 -2.98
CA ASP A 99 -5.68 12.52 -2.31
C ASP A 99 -5.92 12.70 -0.81
N THR A 100 -6.21 11.60 -0.11
CA THR A 100 -6.28 11.52 1.36
C THR A 100 -5.04 12.12 2.02
N ALA A 101 -5.17 12.63 3.25
CA ALA A 101 -4.08 13.31 3.96
C ALA A 101 -2.87 12.40 4.20
N VAL A 102 -3.12 11.11 4.44
CA VAL A 102 -2.09 10.09 4.63
C VAL A 102 -2.54 8.82 3.90
N GLY A 103 -1.67 8.26 3.05
CA GLY A 103 -1.94 7.02 2.32
C GLY A 103 -0.67 6.25 2.00
N GLY A 104 -0.47 5.11 2.67
CA GLY A 104 0.77 4.34 2.51
C GLY A 104 0.64 2.85 2.83
N HIS A 105 1.69 2.09 2.50
CA HIS A 105 1.69 0.64 2.65
C HIS A 105 2.00 0.25 4.10
N ILE A 106 1.45 -0.89 4.52
CA ILE A 106 1.99 -1.60 5.67
C ILE A 106 3.16 -2.44 5.17
N SER A 107 4.37 -2.18 5.65
CA SER A 107 5.55 -2.95 5.25
C SER A 107 5.52 -4.36 5.86
N ALA A 108 6.22 -5.33 5.25
CA ALA A 108 6.24 -6.70 5.73
C ALA A 108 6.84 -6.79 7.15
N GLY A 109 6.06 -7.32 8.09
CA GLY A 109 6.45 -7.41 9.52
C GLY A 109 6.13 -6.15 10.35
N GLU A 110 5.66 -5.08 9.71
CA GLU A 110 5.14 -3.88 10.36
C GLU A 110 3.69 -4.12 10.79
N ASN A 111 3.30 -3.57 11.94
CA ASN A 111 1.90 -3.60 12.36
C ASN A 111 1.14 -2.34 11.89
N LEU A 112 -0.19 -2.39 11.98
CA LEU A 112 -1.07 -1.33 11.49
C LEU A 112 -0.82 0.04 12.12
N GLU A 113 -0.53 0.08 13.43
CA GLU A 113 -0.31 1.34 14.16
C GLU A 113 1.05 1.94 13.83
N GLU A 114 2.08 1.08 13.69
CA GLU A 114 3.42 1.48 13.25
C GLU A 114 3.36 2.10 11.85
N ALA A 115 2.70 1.42 10.90
CA ALA A 115 2.52 1.92 9.54
C ALA A 115 1.80 3.28 9.54
N LEU A 116 0.66 3.39 10.25
CA LEU A 116 -0.09 4.64 10.31
C LEU A 116 0.75 5.81 10.87
N LYS A 117 1.55 5.56 11.91
CA LYS A 117 2.44 6.58 12.51
C LYS A 117 3.60 6.95 11.59
N LYS A 118 4.21 5.96 10.92
CA LYS A 118 5.29 6.16 9.94
C LYS A 118 4.79 7.05 8.80
N GLU A 119 3.72 6.64 8.12
CA GLU A 119 3.16 7.35 6.97
C GLU A 119 2.68 8.75 7.35
N ALA A 120 2.00 8.91 8.49
CA ALA A 120 1.55 10.22 8.95
C ALA A 120 2.70 11.19 9.25
N PHE A 121 3.82 10.67 9.76
CA PHE A 121 5.01 11.46 9.98
C PHE A 121 5.74 11.80 8.67
N GLU A 122 5.87 10.83 7.76
CA GLU A 122 6.59 11.01 6.49
C GLU A 122 5.87 11.96 5.52
N GLU A 123 4.55 11.83 5.38
CA GLU A 123 3.78 12.62 4.40
C GLU A 123 3.42 14.02 4.92
N ILE A 124 2.96 14.12 6.18
CA ILE A 124 2.42 15.38 6.73
C ILE A 124 3.06 15.82 8.05
N GLY A 125 4.12 15.16 8.50
CA GLY A 125 4.87 15.56 9.71
C GLY A 125 4.09 15.41 11.01
N LEU A 126 2.93 14.73 11.00
CA LEU A 126 2.04 14.65 12.15
C LEU A 126 2.61 13.66 13.19
N LYS A 127 2.68 14.11 14.44
CA LYS A 127 3.12 13.33 15.59
C LYS A 127 2.08 13.40 16.70
N ASP A 128 2.12 12.42 17.61
CA ASP A 128 1.32 12.41 18.84
C ASP A 128 -0.19 12.65 18.60
N PHE A 129 -0.76 11.93 17.62
CA PHE A 129 -2.16 12.01 17.25
C PHE A 129 -2.95 10.79 17.74
N SER A 130 -4.26 10.97 17.87
CA SER A 130 -5.23 9.90 18.02
C SER A 130 -5.97 9.68 16.72
N ALA A 131 -6.10 8.43 16.30
CA ALA A 131 -6.84 8.07 15.10
C ALA A 131 -7.82 6.94 15.39
N ARG A 132 -9.01 7.03 14.80
CA ARG A 132 -10.07 6.02 14.94
C ARG A 132 -10.24 5.28 13.63
N LEU A 133 -10.16 3.95 13.65
CA LEU A 133 -10.55 3.12 12.51
C LEU A 133 -12.05 3.30 12.23
N VAL A 134 -12.39 3.62 10.99
CA VAL A 134 -13.76 3.94 10.55
C VAL A 134 -14.33 2.87 9.63
N GLU A 135 -13.47 2.28 8.80
CA GLU A 135 -13.83 1.22 7.88
C GLU A 135 -12.62 0.39 7.48
N VAL A 136 -12.86 -0.88 7.11
CA VAL A 136 -11.91 -1.69 6.35
C VAL A 136 -12.61 -2.14 5.07
N TYR A 137 -12.05 -1.83 3.91
CA TYR A 137 -12.67 -2.16 2.63
C TYR A 137 -11.63 -2.51 1.57
N GLN A 138 -12.06 -3.29 0.57
CA GLN A 138 -11.22 -3.59 -0.59
C GLN A 138 -11.42 -2.51 -1.65
N TRP A 139 -10.30 -1.91 -2.09
CA TRP A 139 -10.25 -1.01 -3.23
C TRP A 139 -9.60 -1.73 -4.41
N GLU A 140 -10.18 -1.62 -5.60
CA GLU A 140 -9.61 -2.17 -6.82
C GLU A 140 -9.54 -1.09 -7.89
N SER A 141 -8.34 -0.88 -8.44
CA SER A 141 -8.10 -0.03 -9.60
C SER A 141 -7.77 -0.87 -10.83
N ASP A 142 -7.44 -0.23 -11.94
CA ASP A 142 -6.95 -0.94 -13.12
C ASP A 142 -5.57 -1.59 -12.89
N ILE A 143 -4.81 -1.09 -11.91
CA ILE A 143 -3.40 -1.47 -11.68
C ILE A 143 -3.24 -2.35 -10.44
N GLU A 144 -4.00 -2.08 -9.38
CA GLU A 144 -3.73 -2.64 -8.05
C GLU A 144 -5.00 -3.07 -7.33
N THR A 145 -4.82 -3.78 -6.23
CA THR A 145 -5.91 -4.13 -5.31
C THR A 145 -5.40 -4.01 -3.88
N GLU A 146 -6.11 -3.23 -3.08
CA GLU A 146 -5.70 -2.82 -1.74
C GLU A 146 -6.76 -3.22 -0.72
N LEU A 147 -6.32 -3.70 0.45
CA LEU A 147 -7.16 -3.78 1.65
C LEU A 147 -6.91 -2.51 2.46
N VAL A 148 -7.82 -1.54 2.34
CA VAL A 148 -7.67 -0.22 2.93
C VAL A 148 -8.20 -0.23 4.36
N TYR A 149 -7.33 0.15 5.30
CA TYR A 149 -7.71 0.46 6.68
C TYR A 149 -7.89 1.97 6.81
N LEU A 150 -9.14 2.43 6.80
CA LEU A 150 -9.49 3.86 6.80
C LEU A 150 -9.62 4.39 8.22
N PHE A 151 -8.73 5.31 8.58
CA PHE A 151 -8.72 6.04 9.84
C PHE A 151 -9.21 7.48 9.68
N VAL A 152 -9.73 8.03 10.77
CA VAL A 152 -10.03 9.46 10.90
C VAL A 152 -9.36 10.00 12.15
N THR A 153 -8.78 11.19 12.03
CA THR A 153 -8.30 11.99 13.15
C THR A 153 -8.86 13.42 13.06
N TYR A 154 -8.98 14.06 14.21
CA TYR A 154 -9.21 15.51 14.33
C TYR A 154 -7.96 16.25 14.84
N ASP A 155 -6.86 15.52 15.06
CA ASP A 155 -5.60 16.08 15.50
C ASP A 155 -4.84 16.62 14.29
N HIS A 156 -4.94 17.93 14.11
CA HIS A 156 -4.30 18.65 13.01
C HIS A 156 -3.36 19.75 13.51
N LYS A 157 -2.86 19.62 14.75
CA LYS A 157 -1.89 20.56 15.33
C LYS A 157 -0.50 20.19 14.84
N ASN A 158 0.30 21.19 14.48
CA ASN A 158 1.71 21.03 14.11
C ASN A 158 1.98 20.09 12.93
N PHE A 159 0.99 19.82 12.05
CA PHE A 159 1.29 19.15 10.79
C PHE A 159 2.20 20.06 9.96
N GLN A 160 3.22 19.46 9.35
CA GLN A 160 4.17 20.12 8.47
C GLN A 160 4.30 19.24 7.25
N VAL A 161 3.76 19.71 6.14
CA VAL A 161 3.95 19.05 4.85
C VAL A 161 5.42 19.19 4.51
N SER A 162 6.16 18.10 4.66
CA SER A 162 7.48 18.01 4.07
C SER A 162 7.24 17.87 2.57
N THR A 163 7.62 18.87 1.78
CA THR A 163 7.63 18.72 0.33
C THR A 163 8.70 17.69 -0.01
N THR A 164 8.28 16.45 -0.19
CA THR A 164 9.13 15.32 -0.53
C THR A 164 8.91 14.94 -1.99
N ASP A 165 9.59 13.89 -2.45
CA ASP A 165 9.26 13.24 -3.72
C ASP A 165 7.83 12.66 -3.72
N GLU A 166 7.13 12.64 -2.58
CA GLU A 166 5.80 12.06 -2.44
C GLU A 166 4.67 13.09 -2.51
N VAL A 167 4.85 14.24 -1.85
CA VAL A 167 3.81 15.26 -1.64
C VAL A 167 4.27 16.64 -2.13
N GLU A 168 3.48 17.24 -3.03
CA GLU A 168 3.77 18.58 -3.57
C GLU A 168 3.25 19.70 -2.66
N GLU A 169 2.02 19.55 -2.14
CA GLU A 169 1.38 20.48 -1.22
C GLU A 169 0.28 19.77 -0.44
N ALA A 170 -0.12 20.29 0.73
CA ALA A 170 -1.36 19.88 1.39
C ALA A 170 -2.14 21.10 1.92
N ARG A 171 -3.46 21.03 1.87
CA ARG A 171 -4.34 22.10 2.35
C ARG A 171 -5.71 21.57 2.75
N PHE A 172 -6.40 22.33 3.59
CA PHE A 172 -7.78 22.02 3.95
C PHE A 172 -8.76 22.41 2.84
N TRP A 173 -9.64 21.48 2.51
CA TRP A 173 -10.76 21.68 1.59
C TRP A 173 -12.07 21.51 2.35
N THR A 174 -13.00 22.42 2.14
CA THR A 174 -14.38 22.26 2.63
C THR A 174 -15.10 21.16 1.85
N ALA A 175 -16.07 20.50 2.48
CA ALA A 175 -16.93 19.53 1.79
C ALA A 175 -17.52 20.09 0.48
N LYS A 176 -17.95 21.36 0.45
CA LYS A 176 -18.46 22.03 -0.76
C LYS A 176 -17.43 22.18 -1.88
N GLN A 177 -16.15 22.41 -1.54
CA GLN A 177 -15.09 22.49 -2.54
C GLN A 177 -14.80 21.11 -3.13
N ILE A 178 -14.80 20.07 -2.30
CA ILE A 178 -14.60 18.67 -2.72
C ILE A 178 -15.76 18.24 -3.62
N GLU A 179 -17.01 18.49 -3.21
CA GLU A 179 -18.21 18.17 -3.99
C GLU A 179 -18.21 18.74 -5.41
N LYS A 180 -17.65 19.96 -5.58
CA LYS A 180 -17.51 20.59 -6.91
C LYS A 180 -16.48 19.92 -7.81
N GLN A 181 -15.59 19.10 -7.24
CA GLN A 181 -14.49 18.43 -7.96
C GLN A 181 -14.71 16.92 -8.12
N LEU A 182 -15.81 16.37 -7.60
CA LEU A 182 -16.13 14.96 -7.80
C LEU A 182 -16.28 14.65 -9.29
N GLY A 183 -15.56 13.63 -9.77
CA GLY A 183 -15.54 13.24 -11.17
C GLY A 183 -14.81 14.22 -12.09
N SER A 184 -14.08 15.22 -11.57
CA SER A 184 -13.33 16.18 -12.39
C SER A 184 -11.91 15.69 -12.75
N GLU A 185 -11.56 14.46 -12.36
CA GLU A 185 -10.21 13.87 -12.43
C GLU A 185 -9.15 14.59 -11.58
N LEU A 186 -9.53 15.66 -10.86
CA LEU A 186 -8.62 16.38 -9.96
C LEU A 186 -8.35 15.59 -8.67
N LEU A 187 -9.30 14.77 -8.25
CA LEU A 187 -9.23 13.92 -7.06
C LEU A 187 -8.87 12.47 -7.46
N THR A 188 -8.21 11.73 -6.57
CA THR A 188 -8.05 10.28 -6.76
C THR A 188 -9.41 9.58 -6.61
N PRO A 189 -9.75 8.57 -7.42
CA PRO A 189 -11.03 7.88 -7.30
C PRO A 189 -11.21 7.18 -5.96
N ASN A 190 -10.12 6.71 -5.33
CA ASN A 190 -10.19 6.12 -3.99
C ASN A 190 -10.60 7.17 -2.94
N PHE A 191 -10.01 8.38 -2.99
CA PHE A 191 -10.43 9.47 -2.14
C PHE A 191 -11.90 9.87 -2.37
N GLU A 192 -12.37 9.93 -3.62
CA GLU A 192 -13.79 10.23 -3.89
C GLU A 192 -14.72 9.19 -3.25
N HIS A 193 -14.34 7.91 -3.31
CA HIS A 193 -15.07 6.82 -2.66
C HIS A 193 -15.13 7.02 -1.13
N GLU A 194 -13.98 7.26 -0.51
CA GLU A 194 -13.89 7.52 0.94
C GLU A 194 -14.69 8.74 1.37
N PHE A 195 -14.61 9.84 0.61
CA PHE A 195 -15.35 11.06 0.90
C PHE A 195 -16.86 10.80 0.98
N GLN A 196 -17.41 10.02 0.02
CA GLN A 196 -18.82 9.63 0.06
C GLN A 196 -19.14 8.73 1.27
N MET A 197 -18.23 7.82 1.62
CA MET A 197 -18.37 6.95 2.79
C MET A 197 -18.42 7.76 4.09
N LEU A 198 -17.50 8.71 4.28
CA LEU A 198 -17.46 9.59 5.44
C LEU A 198 -18.74 10.43 5.58
N LYS A 199 -19.28 10.94 4.47
CA LYS A 199 -20.57 11.63 4.45
C LYS A 199 -21.72 10.73 4.90
N LYS A 200 -21.81 9.51 4.36
CA LYS A 200 -22.84 8.53 4.75
C LYS A 200 -22.77 8.17 6.23
N LYS A 201 -21.56 8.15 6.81
CA LYS A 201 -21.32 7.90 8.24
C LYS A 201 -21.50 9.16 9.12
N GLY A 202 -21.85 10.31 8.55
CA GLY A 202 -22.11 11.56 9.28
C GLY A 202 -20.85 12.27 9.79
N LEU A 203 -19.66 11.91 9.28
CA LEU A 203 -18.38 12.52 9.67
C LEU A 203 -18.08 13.81 8.90
N LEU A 204 -18.76 14.01 7.75
CA LEU A 204 -18.69 15.19 6.89
C LEU A 204 -20.08 15.75 6.60
#